data_AF-A0AAD7DH81-F1
#
_entry.id   AF-A0AAD7DH81-F1
#
_cell.length_a   1.000
_cell.length_b   1.000
_cell.length_c   1.000
_cell.angle_alpha   90.00
_cell.angle_beta   90.00
_cell.angle_gamma   90.00
#
_symmetry.space_group_name_H-M   'P 1'
#
loop_
_entity.id
_entity.type
_entity.pdbx_description
1 polymer ?
#
loop_
_entity_poly.entity_id
_entity_poly.type
_entity_poly.pdbx_seq_one_letter_code
_entity_poly.pdbx_strand_id
1 'polypeptide(L)'
;MTDILSQPNGWPWVQRSVLSAAVDEERRPANSWLDLDLDTYDVSDSDSDYAHSEGSGSTETSDKSDRDISESELADIEADAAVRWPSWRTLSQEKIEEREDLPRQIAELVKAEQAAAAAYDPDVVVALVTELYELLVTMGHWPEGSIHYPPHTKRPVNEALAAELGYTTSAISLMLKLPYVDSHVNRDDETSIVDRTRFADYTLEEDLKEGRRPYPYEHLDGFADLDPWVMPLALPGRDGWNIMLDTRLGVVRAYGIDWSPPEDTVEWRRHGEFIDDEWGRMTWTEYRRAPLVPAAQYFPEIIDAYRSLARLPLIEAYLSDPMYKREYPADYPRWIVNQERGLQDGLLGLYRESGWPDEWRRAEFVTKWAAKRKEIDDRAREEMQNELP
;
A
#
# COMPACT_ATOMS: atom_id res chain seq x y z
N MET A 1 1.85 22.51 -31.89
CA MET A 1 2.04 23.31 -30.67
C MET A 1 0.65 23.58 -30.10
N THR A 2 -0.01 22.50 -29.67
CA THR A 2 -1.33 22.44 -29.05
C THR A 2 -1.57 20.97 -28.68
N ASP A 3 -2.05 20.74 -27.46
CA ASP A 3 -2.53 19.51 -26.84
C ASP A 3 -1.55 18.35 -26.57
N ILE A 4 -0.71 18.58 -25.56
CA ILE A 4 -0.35 17.54 -24.57
C ILE A 4 -1.20 17.85 -23.33
N LEU A 5 -2.46 17.43 -23.34
CA LEU A 5 -3.28 17.26 -22.14
C LEU A 5 -2.96 15.86 -21.64
N SER A 6 -1.99 15.72 -20.72
CA SER A 6 -2.26 15.65 -19.28
C SER A 6 -3.37 14.63 -18.97
N GLN A 7 -3.09 13.35 -19.17
CA GLN A 7 -3.77 12.33 -18.39
C GLN A 7 -3.30 12.52 -16.95
N PRO A 8 -4.19 12.77 -15.97
CA PRO A 8 -3.79 12.72 -14.59
C PRO A 8 -3.43 11.26 -14.28
N ASN A 9 -2.19 11.07 -13.84
CA ASN A 9 -1.60 9.78 -13.56
C ASN A 9 -2.28 9.16 -12.33
N GLY A 10 -2.53 7.84 -12.37
CA GLY A 10 -2.99 7.10 -11.19
C GLY A 10 -1.95 7.17 -10.09
N TRP A 11 -2.29 7.71 -8.92
CA TRP A 11 -1.45 7.90 -7.74
C TRP A 11 -0.12 8.67 -7.95
N PRO A 12 0.24 9.66 -7.09
CA PRO A 12 1.39 10.55 -7.34
C PRO A 12 2.76 9.87 -7.51
N TRP A 13 2.91 8.59 -7.15
CA TRP A 13 4.15 7.81 -7.30
C TRP A 13 4.15 6.81 -8.47
N VAL A 14 3.07 6.66 -9.24
CA VAL A 14 3.18 6.10 -10.60
C VAL A 14 3.68 7.19 -11.53
N GLN A 15 4.79 7.82 -11.16
CA GLN A 15 5.56 8.56 -12.14
C GLN A 15 6.15 7.51 -13.08
N ARG A 16 5.81 7.59 -14.37
CA ARG A 16 6.79 7.23 -15.38
C ARG A 16 8.05 7.99 -15.00
N SER A 17 9.14 7.25 -14.73
CA SER A 17 10.48 7.80 -14.66
C SER A 17 10.58 8.96 -15.66
N VAL A 18 11.15 10.10 -15.26
CA VAL A 18 11.36 11.26 -16.13
C VAL A 18 12.18 10.88 -17.39
N LEU A 19 12.71 9.65 -17.44
CA LEU A 19 13.47 9.05 -18.52
C LEU A 19 12.67 8.08 -19.42
N SER A 20 11.41 7.72 -19.13
CA SER A 20 10.61 6.86 -20.03
C SER A 20 9.77 7.67 -21.02
N ALA A 21 10.46 8.21 -22.03
CA ALA A 21 9.80 8.70 -23.24
C ALA A 21 9.06 7.55 -23.96
N ALA A 22 7.88 7.88 -24.47
CA ALA A 22 6.91 7.00 -25.13
C ALA A 22 7.49 5.81 -25.92
N VAL A 23 7.09 4.61 -25.52
CA VAL A 23 7.10 3.41 -26.37
C VAL A 23 5.64 3.10 -26.69
N ASP A 24 5.30 3.10 -27.97
CA ASP A 24 4.06 2.50 -28.48
C ASP A 24 4.12 0.99 -28.20
N GLU A 25 3.30 0.50 -27.27
CA GLU A 25 3.16 -0.93 -27.04
C GLU A 25 2.28 -1.55 -28.13
N GLU A 26 2.92 -2.17 -29.11
CA GLU A 26 2.27 -3.16 -29.97
C GLU A 26 1.81 -4.37 -29.14
N ARG A 27 0.49 -4.63 -29.23
CA ARG A 27 -0.25 -5.82 -28.82
C ARG A 27 0.60 -7.07 -28.55
N ARG A 28 0.62 -7.51 -27.29
CA ARG A 28 0.89 -8.92 -26.95
C ARG A 28 -0.42 -9.73 -26.94
N PRO A 29 -0.40 -10.99 -27.40
CA PRO A 29 -1.60 -11.84 -27.43
C PRO A 29 -1.95 -12.36 -26.03
N ALA A 30 -3.25 -12.54 -25.81
CA ALA A 30 -3.84 -13.10 -24.60
C ALA A 30 -3.34 -14.52 -24.32
N ASN A 31 -2.83 -14.74 -23.10
CA ASN A 31 -2.61 -16.08 -22.56
C ASN A 31 -3.67 -16.36 -21.48
N SER A 32 -4.29 -17.53 -21.63
CA SER A 32 -5.35 -18.09 -20.80
C SER A 32 -4.81 -18.53 -19.44
N TRP A 33 -5.37 -17.98 -18.37
CA TRP A 33 -5.35 -18.55 -17.03
C TRP A 33 -6.80 -18.70 -16.59
N LEU A 34 -7.40 -19.86 -16.90
CA LEU A 34 -8.67 -20.33 -16.36
C LEU A 34 -8.37 -21.70 -15.78
N ASP A 35 -8.39 -21.79 -14.44
CA ASP A 35 -8.79 -22.94 -13.63
C ASP A 35 -8.38 -22.64 -12.18
N LEU A 36 -9.15 -21.76 -11.53
CA LEU A 36 -9.25 -21.73 -10.07
C LEU A 36 -10.74 -21.68 -9.74
N ASP A 37 -11.23 -22.82 -9.28
CA ASP A 37 -12.61 -23.07 -8.85
C ASP A 37 -13.01 -22.05 -7.77
N LEU A 38 -13.87 -21.12 -8.16
CA LEU A 38 -14.65 -20.25 -7.29
C LEU A 38 -15.86 -21.04 -6.78
N ASP A 39 -15.64 -21.97 -5.86
CA ASP A 39 -16.75 -22.54 -5.08
C ASP A 39 -16.36 -22.58 -3.60
N THR A 40 -17.24 -22.02 -2.76
CA THR A 40 -17.24 -21.95 -1.29
C THR A 40 -16.47 -20.80 -0.61
N TYR A 41 -17.01 -19.59 -0.74
CA TYR A 41 -16.94 -18.59 0.35
C TYR A 41 -18.17 -18.79 1.26
N ASP A 42 -17.99 -19.55 2.34
CA ASP A 42 -18.96 -19.59 3.44
C ASP A 42 -18.58 -18.51 4.47
N VAL A 43 -19.47 -17.55 4.66
CA VAL A 43 -19.31 -16.42 5.57
C VAL A 43 -19.96 -16.79 6.89
N SER A 44 -19.27 -17.60 7.69
CA SER A 44 -19.56 -17.76 9.12
C SER A 44 -18.38 -18.38 9.85
N ASP A 45 -17.67 -17.57 10.63
CA ASP A 45 -17.22 -17.88 12.00
C ASP A 45 -16.17 -16.85 12.43
N SER A 46 -16.66 -15.70 12.89
CA SER A 46 -15.91 -14.74 13.69
C SER A 46 -16.19 -15.04 15.16
N ASP A 47 -15.54 -16.08 15.70
CA ASP A 47 -15.40 -16.31 17.14
C ASP A 47 -14.08 -17.07 17.38
N SER A 48 -12.98 -16.34 17.62
CA SER A 48 -11.67 -16.92 17.91
C SER A 48 -11.46 -17.07 19.43
N ASP A 49 -11.93 -18.18 19.99
CA ASP A 49 -11.49 -18.69 21.29
C ASP A 49 -10.24 -19.55 21.09
N TYR A 50 -9.04 -19.03 21.42
CA TYR A 50 -7.81 -19.82 21.42
C TYR A 50 -7.31 -20.10 22.84
N ALA A 51 -7.46 -21.37 23.24
CA ALA A 51 -6.85 -21.95 24.43
C ALA A 51 -5.38 -22.32 24.18
N HIS A 52 -4.52 -22.02 25.15
CA HIS A 52 -3.11 -22.38 25.15
C HIS A 52 -2.89 -23.90 25.21
N SER A 53 -2.12 -24.44 24.28
CA SER A 53 -1.48 -25.76 24.42
C SER A 53 0.01 -25.59 24.71
N GLU A 54 0.43 -25.97 25.91
CA GLU A 54 1.83 -26.25 26.23
C GLU A 54 2.23 -27.63 25.66
N GLY A 55 3.46 -27.74 25.15
CA GLY A 55 4.21 -28.99 25.27
C GLY A 55 5.10 -29.41 24.10
N SER A 56 6.40 -29.56 24.44
CA SER A 56 7.41 -30.46 23.84
C SER A 56 7.95 -30.09 22.46
N GLY A 57 9.23 -30.28 22.14
CA GLY A 57 10.35 -30.88 22.85
C GLY A 57 11.56 -30.82 21.90
N SER A 58 12.71 -30.41 22.42
CA SER A 58 13.97 -30.27 21.68
C SER A 58 14.45 -31.62 21.15
N THR A 59 14.71 -31.71 19.85
CA THR A 59 15.47 -32.82 19.25
C THR A 59 16.83 -32.32 18.81
N GLU A 60 17.88 -32.95 19.35
CA GLU A 60 19.30 -32.69 19.08
C GLU A 60 19.61 -32.91 17.60
N THR A 61 20.12 -31.87 16.92
CA THR A 61 20.69 -32.01 15.58
C THR A 61 22.14 -32.44 15.68
N SER A 62 22.37 -33.70 15.30
CA SER A 62 23.67 -34.32 15.08
C SER A 62 24.58 -33.47 14.19
N ASP A 63 25.76 -33.13 14.71
CA ASP A 63 26.89 -32.58 13.96
C ASP A 63 27.19 -33.45 12.72
N LYS A 64 27.02 -32.86 11.54
CA LYS A 64 27.46 -33.45 10.28
C LYS A 64 28.88 -32.97 10.02
N SER A 65 29.79 -33.94 10.01
CA SER A 65 31.20 -33.80 9.67
C SER A 65 31.42 -33.07 8.35
N ASP A 66 32.34 -32.09 8.38
CA ASP A 66 32.93 -31.44 7.22
C ASP A 66 33.42 -32.49 6.22
N ARG A 67 32.71 -32.59 5.10
CA ARG A 67 33.07 -33.48 4.00
C ARG A 67 33.90 -32.66 3.03
N ASP A 68 35.19 -32.98 2.92
CA ASP A 68 36.10 -32.37 1.95
C ASP A 68 35.54 -32.58 0.53
N ILE A 69 35.02 -31.51 -0.06
CA ILE A 69 34.52 -31.49 -1.44
C ILE A 69 35.72 -31.63 -2.36
N SER A 70 35.69 -32.63 -3.24
CA SER A 70 36.77 -32.85 -4.21
C SER A 70 36.84 -31.71 -5.23
N GLU A 71 38.03 -31.39 -5.77
CA GLU A 71 38.18 -30.34 -6.80
C GLU A 71 37.27 -30.59 -8.03
N SER A 72 36.94 -31.84 -8.35
CA SER A 72 35.99 -32.17 -9.42
C SER A 72 34.54 -31.88 -9.04
N GLU A 73 34.11 -32.18 -7.80
CA GLU A 73 32.77 -31.78 -7.33
C GLU A 73 32.67 -30.27 -7.20
N LEU A 74 33.75 -29.58 -6.83
CA LEU A 74 33.81 -28.12 -6.79
C LEU A 74 33.70 -27.52 -8.20
N ALA A 75 34.37 -28.12 -9.19
CA ALA A 75 34.26 -27.72 -10.59
C ALA A 75 32.89 -28.03 -11.19
N ASP A 76 32.26 -29.15 -10.80
CA ASP A 76 30.90 -29.49 -11.22
C ASP A 76 29.87 -28.58 -10.54
N ILE A 77 30.06 -28.22 -9.26
CA ILE A 77 29.24 -27.21 -8.56
C ILE A 77 29.44 -25.83 -9.17
N GLU A 78 30.66 -25.44 -9.53
CA GLU A 78 30.93 -24.18 -10.23
C GLU A 78 30.36 -24.17 -11.65
N ALA A 79 30.37 -25.30 -12.36
CA ALA A 79 29.79 -25.45 -13.68
C ALA A 79 28.25 -25.46 -13.62
N ASP A 80 27.65 -26.18 -12.68
CA ASP A 80 26.20 -26.15 -12.45
C ASP A 80 25.74 -24.79 -11.93
N ALA A 81 26.52 -24.14 -11.06
CA ALA A 81 26.27 -22.76 -10.66
C ALA A 81 26.36 -21.82 -11.86
N ALA A 82 27.37 -21.96 -12.73
CA ALA A 82 27.51 -21.18 -13.96
C ALA A 82 26.40 -21.44 -15.00
N VAL A 83 25.73 -22.60 -14.95
CA VAL A 83 24.59 -22.98 -15.79
C VAL A 83 23.24 -22.58 -15.16
N ARG A 84 23.17 -22.46 -13.83
CA ARG A 84 21.99 -22.00 -13.05
C ARG A 84 21.91 -20.49 -12.82
N TRP A 85 22.85 -19.69 -13.33
CA TRP A 85 22.60 -18.25 -13.43
C TRP A 85 21.57 -18.03 -14.55
N PRO A 86 20.46 -17.32 -14.28
CA PRO A 86 19.43 -17.07 -15.29
C PRO A 86 20.04 -16.43 -16.55
N SER A 87 19.41 -16.63 -17.69
CA SER A 87 19.87 -16.26 -19.04
C SER A 87 19.96 -14.75 -19.33
N TRP A 88 20.30 -13.91 -18.35
CA TRP A 88 20.54 -12.46 -18.51
C TRP A 88 21.77 -12.11 -19.38
N ARG A 89 22.44 -13.07 -20.02
CA ARG A 89 23.63 -12.85 -20.87
C ARG A 89 23.39 -12.29 -22.28
N THR A 90 22.16 -11.94 -22.62
CA THR A 90 21.91 -10.92 -23.66
C THR A 90 21.13 -9.77 -23.04
N LEU A 91 21.79 -9.03 -22.14
CA LEU A 91 21.34 -7.67 -21.83
C LEU A 91 21.33 -6.93 -23.17
N SER A 92 20.17 -6.38 -23.54
CA SER A 92 20.11 -5.39 -24.61
C SER A 92 21.10 -4.27 -24.29
N GLN A 93 21.59 -3.57 -25.31
CA GLN A 93 22.47 -2.41 -25.12
C GLN A 93 21.88 -1.41 -24.13
N GLU A 94 20.55 -1.25 -24.15
CA GLU A 94 19.73 -0.51 -23.19
C GLU A 94 19.96 -0.98 -21.74
N LYS A 95 19.87 -2.28 -21.45
CA LYS A 95 20.14 -2.83 -20.11
C LYS A 95 21.60 -2.68 -19.66
N ILE A 96 22.54 -2.54 -20.59
CA ILE A 96 23.96 -2.25 -20.29
C ILE A 96 24.12 -0.77 -19.93
N GLU A 97 23.53 0.15 -20.70
CA GLU A 97 23.56 1.59 -20.44
C GLU A 97 22.84 1.95 -19.13
N GLU A 98 21.69 1.33 -18.85
CA GLU A 98 20.98 1.45 -17.57
C GLU A 98 21.86 1.03 -16.38
N ARG A 99 22.70 0.02 -16.57
CA ARG A 99 23.62 -0.49 -15.54
C ARG A 99 24.81 0.42 -15.32
N GLU A 100 25.31 1.09 -16.36
CA GLU A 100 26.39 2.08 -16.25
C GLU A 100 25.93 3.38 -15.58
N ASP A 101 24.66 3.76 -15.72
CA ASP A 101 24.07 4.95 -15.09
C ASP A 101 23.61 4.70 -13.64
N LEU A 102 23.36 3.44 -13.25
CA LEU A 102 22.84 3.08 -11.93
C LEU A 102 23.66 3.66 -10.76
N PRO A 103 25.02 3.66 -10.75
CA PRO A 103 25.78 4.30 -9.68
C PRO A 103 25.50 5.79 -9.53
N ARG A 104 25.28 6.52 -10.63
CA ARG A 104 24.90 7.94 -10.60
C ARG A 104 23.49 8.10 -10.03
N GLN A 105 22.55 7.29 -10.49
CA GLN A 105 21.17 7.30 -9.99
C GLN A 105 21.10 7.00 -8.48
N ILE A 106 21.86 6.01 -7.99
CA ILE A 106 21.97 5.70 -6.56
C ILE A 106 22.57 6.89 -5.79
N ALA A 107 23.59 7.54 -6.32
CA ALA A 107 24.18 8.73 -5.68
C ALA A 107 23.19 9.90 -5.60
N GLU A 108 22.37 10.11 -6.64
CA GLU A 108 21.29 11.10 -6.66
C GLU A 108 20.20 10.76 -5.65
N LEU A 109 19.78 9.49 -5.57
CA LEU A 109 18.82 9.01 -4.58
C LEU A 109 19.34 9.24 -3.15
N VAL A 110 20.57 8.84 -2.84
CA VAL A 110 21.17 9.04 -1.50
C VAL A 110 21.25 10.52 -1.14
N LYS A 111 21.56 11.40 -2.12
CA LYS A 111 21.53 12.85 -1.91
C LYS A 111 20.11 13.35 -1.61
N ALA A 112 19.10 12.82 -2.30
CA ALA A 112 17.70 13.14 -2.03
C ALA A 112 17.26 12.65 -0.64
N GLU A 113 17.64 11.43 -0.24
CA GLU A 113 17.40 10.88 1.11
C GLU A 113 18.01 11.78 2.20
N GLN A 114 19.25 12.24 2.01
CA GLN A 114 19.92 13.14 2.94
C GLN A 114 19.23 14.50 3.03
N ALA A 115 18.77 15.04 1.89
CA ALA A 115 18.03 16.30 1.86
C ALA A 115 16.67 16.17 2.57
N ALA A 116 15.95 15.07 2.34
CA ALA A 116 14.69 14.77 3.01
C ALA A 116 14.88 14.64 4.52
N ALA A 117 15.89 13.87 4.96
CA ALA A 117 16.21 13.70 6.38
C ALA A 117 16.58 15.04 7.05
N ALA A 118 17.31 15.91 6.36
CA ALA A 118 17.67 17.24 6.87
C ALA A 118 16.47 18.21 6.95
N ALA A 119 15.45 18.01 6.11
CA ALA A 119 14.24 18.82 6.07
C ALA A 119 13.09 18.22 6.92
N TYR A 120 13.27 17.01 7.45
CA TYR A 120 12.23 16.31 8.20
C TYR A 120 11.89 17.02 9.51
N ASP A 121 10.62 17.36 9.65
CA ASP A 121 10.03 17.86 10.88
C ASP A 121 8.82 16.98 11.23
N PRO A 122 8.84 16.25 12.37
CA PRO A 122 7.72 15.42 12.80
C PRO A 122 6.45 16.24 13.04
N ASP A 123 6.54 17.49 13.47
CA ASP A 123 5.35 18.32 13.73
C ASP A 123 4.66 18.72 12.41
N VAL A 124 5.42 18.87 11.33
CA VAL A 124 4.87 19.07 9.98
C VAL A 124 4.12 17.82 9.52
N VAL A 125 4.67 16.62 9.75
CA VAL A 125 3.98 15.36 9.40
C VAL A 125 2.69 15.21 10.21
N VAL A 126 2.71 15.50 11.50
CA VAL A 126 1.51 15.48 12.36
C VAL A 126 0.45 16.44 11.82
N ALA A 127 0.83 17.67 11.48
CA ALA A 127 -0.10 18.66 10.93
C ALA A 127 -0.71 18.18 9.60
N LEU A 128 0.08 17.59 8.71
CA LEU A 128 -0.36 17.10 7.41
C LEU A 128 -1.28 15.88 7.51
N VAL A 129 -0.97 14.90 8.37
CA VAL A 129 -1.86 13.76 8.62
C VAL A 129 -3.18 14.24 9.24
N THR A 130 -3.11 15.21 10.15
CA THR A 130 -4.30 15.85 10.75
C THR A 130 -5.13 16.54 9.68
N GLU A 131 -4.53 17.34 8.81
CA GLU A 131 -5.23 18.03 7.72
C GLU A 131 -5.90 17.02 6.77
N LEU A 132 -5.23 15.92 6.43
CA LEU A 132 -5.81 14.86 5.60
C LEU A 132 -7.07 14.26 6.26
N TYR A 133 -7.00 13.91 7.54
CA TYR A 133 -8.15 13.35 8.26
C TYR A 133 -9.30 14.35 8.38
N GLU A 134 -8.99 15.60 8.72
CA GLU A 134 -9.98 16.68 8.80
C GLU A 134 -10.62 16.98 7.44
N LEU A 135 -9.86 16.86 6.35
CA LEU A 135 -10.38 16.99 4.99
C LEU A 135 -11.43 15.90 4.72
N LEU A 136 -11.18 14.64 5.09
CA LEU A 136 -12.12 13.53 4.88
C LEU A 136 -13.42 13.69 5.69
N VAL A 137 -13.31 14.20 6.92
CA VAL A 137 -14.48 14.59 7.72
C VAL A 137 -15.23 15.74 7.05
N THR A 138 -14.51 16.77 6.59
CA THR A 138 -15.07 17.96 5.94
C THR A 138 -15.80 17.59 4.66
N MET A 139 -15.22 16.71 3.84
CA MET A 139 -15.79 16.14 2.62
C MET A 139 -17.04 15.27 2.89
N GLY A 140 -17.41 15.04 4.14
CA GLY A 140 -18.56 14.21 4.50
C GLY A 140 -18.35 12.72 4.26
N HIS A 141 -17.11 12.30 4.01
CA HIS A 141 -16.75 10.89 3.89
C HIS A 141 -16.68 10.23 5.26
N TRP A 142 -16.06 10.92 6.24
CA TRP A 142 -16.06 10.49 7.63
C TRP A 142 -17.09 11.23 8.49
N PRO A 143 -17.67 10.58 9.52
CA PRO A 143 -18.52 11.23 10.50
C PRO A 143 -17.79 12.34 11.25
N GLU A 144 -18.54 13.36 11.72
CA GLU A 144 -17.99 14.35 12.63
C GLU A 144 -17.61 13.70 13.97
N GLY A 145 -16.46 14.09 14.53
CA GLY A 145 -15.98 13.57 15.82
C GLY A 145 -15.32 12.19 15.76
N SER A 146 -15.08 11.64 14.56
CA SER A 146 -14.41 10.35 14.33
C SER A 146 -12.88 10.39 14.46
N ILE A 147 -12.31 11.55 14.83
CA ILE A 147 -10.87 11.74 15.01
C ILE A 147 -10.57 11.92 16.50
N HIS A 148 -9.65 11.11 17.01
CA HIS A 148 -9.03 11.22 18.31
C HIS A 148 -7.74 12.01 18.20
N TYR A 149 -7.70 13.19 18.82
CA TYR A 149 -6.52 14.04 18.85
C TYR A 149 -5.64 13.78 20.08
N PRO A 150 -4.30 13.97 19.99
CA PRO A 150 -3.44 13.97 21.16
C PRO A 150 -3.91 15.02 22.19
N PRO A 151 -3.70 14.83 23.51
CA PRO A 151 -2.76 13.90 24.14
C PRO A 151 -3.32 12.51 24.55
N HIS A 152 -4.30 11.93 23.83
CA HIS A 152 -4.74 10.53 23.96
C HIS A 152 -4.98 10.02 25.41
N THR A 153 -5.53 10.86 26.28
CA THR A 153 -5.60 10.57 27.73
C THR A 153 -6.51 9.41 28.11
N LYS A 154 -7.51 9.10 27.28
CA LYS A 154 -8.44 7.98 27.51
C LYS A 154 -7.82 6.62 27.19
N ARG A 155 -6.95 6.58 26.20
CA ARG A 155 -6.26 5.39 25.71
C ARG A 155 -4.87 5.82 25.23
N PRO A 156 -3.89 5.95 26.14
CA PRO A 156 -2.55 6.39 25.78
C PRO A 156 -1.80 5.29 25.01
N VAL A 157 -0.83 5.70 24.18
CA VAL A 157 0.13 4.76 23.56
C VAL A 157 0.94 4.07 24.66
N ASN A 158 1.07 2.75 24.59
CA ASN A 158 1.93 1.99 25.51
C ASN A 158 3.41 2.14 25.09
N GLU A 159 4.05 3.20 25.56
CA GLU A 159 5.46 3.51 25.24
C GLU A 159 6.43 2.40 25.65
N ALA A 160 6.15 1.70 26.75
CA ALA A 160 7.00 0.61 27.24
C ALA A 160 6.95 -0.59 26.28
N LEU A 161 5.75 -0.99 25.86
CA LEU A 161 5.58 -2.03 24.84
C LEU A 161 6.18 -1.60 23.50
N ALA A 162 6.00 -0.35 23.08
CA ALA A 162 6.60 0.15 21.85
C ALA A 162 8.14 0.06 21.88
N ALA A 163 8.76 0.39 23.01
CA ALA A 163 10.20 0.25 23.20
C ALA A 163 10.64 -1.23 23.21
N GLU A 164 9.87 -2.12 23.85
CA GLU A 164 10.11 -3.58 23.86
C GLU A 164 10.06 -4.18 22.45
N LEU A 165 9.11 -3.71 21.63
CA LEU A 165 8.94 -4.06 20.21
C LEU A 165 10.03 -3.45 19.31
N GLY A 166 10.95 -2.68 19.87
CA GLY A 166 12.12 -2.13 19.19
C GLY A 166 11.87 -0.85 18.40
N TYR A 167 10.76 -0.13 18.60
CA TYR A 167 10.58 1.19 17.98
C TYR A 167 11.60 2.20 18.52
N THR A 168 12.08 3.08 17.65
CA THR A 168 12.96 4.20 18.07
C THR A 168 12.20 5.27 18.87
N THR A 169 12.91 6.04 19.70
CA THR A 169 12.35 7.20 20.42
C THR A 169 11.66 8.19 19.48
N SER A 170 12.21 8.41 18.27
CA SER A 170 11.60 9.30 17.27
C SER A 170 10.25 8.77 16.78
N ALA A 171 10.15 7.48 16.50
CA ALA A 171 8.90 6.83 16.09
C ALA A 171 7.85 6.88 17.22
N ILE A 172 8.24 6.52 18.45
CA ILE A 172 7.36 6.58 19.63
C ILE A 172 6.88 8.01 19.87
N SER A 173 7.77 9.01 19.78
CA SER A 173 7.41 10.42 19.93
C SER A 173 6.41 10.87 18.87
N LEU A 174 6.47 10.32 17.66
CA LEU A 174 5.52 10.64 16.60
C LEU A 174 4.16 9.96 16.86
N MET A 175 4.15 8.69 17.28
CA MET A 175 2.92 7.96 17.67
C MET A 175 2.14 8.71 18.76
N LEU A 176 2.82 9.35 19.70
CA LEU A 176 2.17 10.15 20.74
C LEU A 176 1.49 11.43 20.23
N LYS A 177 1.89 11.92 19.05
CA LYS A 177 1.42 13.19 18.46
C LYS A 177 0.44 13.00 17.31
N LEU A 178 0.42 11.85 16.65
CA LEU A 178 -0.48 11.60 15.53
C LEU A 178 -1.95 11.59 16.00
N PRO A 179 -2.89 12.10 15.17
CA PRO A 179 -4.30 11.82 15.35
C PRO A 179 -4.61 10.36 14.98
N TYR A 180 -5.64 9.79 15.59
CA TYR A 180 -6.15 8.45 15.28
C TYR A 180 -7.62 8.50 14.89
N VAL A 181 -8.06 7.51 14.14
CA VAL A 181 -9.44 7.42 13.65
C VAL A 181 -10.20 6.41 14.50
N ASP A 182 -11.44 6.71 14.84
CA ASP A 182 -12.31 5.80 15.59
C ASP A 182 -12.39 4.43 14.89
N SER A 183 -12.37 3.35 15.68
CA SER A 183 -12.35 1.99 15.15
C SER A 183 -13.55 1.64 14.25
N HIS A 184 -14.70 2.29 14.46
CA HIS A 184 -15.90 2.06 13.64
C HIS A 184 -15.79 2.65 12.23
N VAL A 185 -15.00 3.72 12.05
CA VAL A 185 -14.65 4.25 10.72
C VAL A 185 -13.47 3.43 10.19
N ASN A 186 -12.46 3.25 11.01
CA ASN A 186 -11.21 2.63 10.60
C ASN A 186 -11.35 1.16 10.12
N ARG A 187 -12.38 0.43 10.59
CA ARG A 187 -12.66 -0.96 10.20
C ARG A 187 -13.89 -1.10 9.29
N ASP A 188 -14.51 0.02 8.89
CA ASP A 188 -15.61 0.00 7.94
C ASP A 188 -15.05 0.22 6.55
N ASP A 189 -15.14 -0.83 5.72
CA ASP A 189 -14.72 -0.82 4.32
C ASP A 189 -15.29 0.41 3.62
N GLU A 190 -16.55 0.80 3.89
CA GLU A 190 -17.23 1.94 3.27
C GLU A 190 -16.56 3.29 3.48
N THR A 191 -15.76 3.42 4.54
CA THR A 191 -15.07 4.65 4.94
C THR A 191 -13.56 4.55 4.80
N SER A 192 -13.05 3.43 4.28
CA SER A 192 -11.66 3.32 3.90
C SER A 192 -11.39 4.13 2.62
N ILE A 193 -10.21 4.77 2.57
CA ILE A 193 -9.77 5.54 1.39
C ILE A 193 -8.69 4.82 0.60
N VAL A 194 -8.26 3.66 1.09
CA VAL A 194 -7.28 2.80 0.44
C VAL A 194 -7.70 1.34 0.63
N ASP A 195 -7.89 0.67 -0.50
CA ASP A 195 -8.48 -0.67 -0.56
C ASP A 195 -7.80 -1.66 0.39
N ARG A 196 -8.62 -2.43 1.11
CA ARG A 196 -8.20 -3.45 2.08
C ARG A 196 -7.15 -2.95 3.06
N THR A 197 -7.24 -1.70 3.50
CA THR A 197 -6.41 -1.15 4.57
C THR A 197 -7.24 -0.54 5.67
N ARG A 198 -6.62 -0.45 6.85
CA ARG A 198 -7.06 0.40 7.95
C ARG A 198 -5.90 1.27 8.41
N PHE A 199 -6.16 2.49 8.87
CA PHE A 199 -5.15 3.33 9.50
C PHE A 199 -4.62 2.68 10.78
N ALA A 200 -3.33 2.83 11.05
CA ALA A 200 -2.73 2.33 12.29
C ALA A 200 -3.17 3.20 13.47
N ASP A 201 -3.63 2.57 14.54
CA ASP A 201 -4.00 3.19 15.81
C ASP A 201 -3.10 2.68 16.93
N TYR A 202 -1.94 3.32 17.12
CA TYR A 202 -0.94 2.88 18.10
C TYR A 202 -1.35 3.10 19.57
N THR A 203 -2.55 3.61 19.82
CA THR A 203 -3.14 3.53 21.16
C THR A 203 -3.70 2.13 21.46
N LEU A 204 -3.76 1.25 20.45
CA LEU A 204 -4.04 -0.18 20.57
C LEU A 204 -2.73 -0.97 20.58
N GLU A 205 -2.57 -1.86 21.56
CA GLU A 205 -1.40 -2.75 21.62
C GLU A 205 -1.34 -3.75 20.47
N GLU A 206 -2.50 -4.12 19.92
CA GLU A 206 -2.62 -4.95 18.70
C GLU A 206 -1.90 -4.27 17.53
N ASP A 207 -2.24 -3.02 17.25
CA ASP A 207 -1.63 -2.22 16.16
C ASP A 207 -0.15 -1.91 16.41
N LEU A 208 0.29 -1.81 17.67
CA LEU A 208 1.73 -1.71 17.98
C LEU A 208 2.49 -2.96 17.52
N LYS A 209 1.94 -4.15 17.80
CA LYS A 209 2.53 -5.44 17.42
C LYS A 209 2.44 -5.67 15.91
N GLU A 210 1.26 -5.45 15.33
CA GLU A 210 1.03 -5.56 13.89
C GLU A 210 1.87 -4.53 13.12
N GLY A 211 2.07 -3.33 13.65
CA GLY A 211 2.93 -2.32 13.02
C GLY A 211 4.41 -2.73 12.88
N ARG A 212 4.89 -3.72 13.64
CA ARG A 212 6.23 -4.31 13.44
C ARG A 212 6.23 -5.43 12.42
N ARG A 213 5.07 -6.05 12.20
CA ARG A 213 4.82 -7.21 11.33
C ARG A 213 3.49 -7.01 10.60
N PRO A 214 3.41 -6.07 9.64
CA PRO A 214 2.13 -5.62 9.06
C PRO A 214 1.43 -6.66 8.17
N TYR A 215 1.91 -7.91 8.14
CA TYR A 215 1.35 -9.00 7.36
C TYR A 215 0.65 -10.00 8.29
N PRO A 216 -0.66 -9.81 8.57
CA PRO A 216 -1.37 -10.66 9.52
C PRO A 216 -1.54 -12.11 9.05
N TYR A 217 -1.50 -12.37 7.74
CA TYR A 217 -1.70 -13.71 7.17
C TYR A 217 -0.43 -14.57 7.12
N GLU A 218 0.73 -13.94 7.33
CA GLU A 218 2.02 -14.62 7.32
C GLU A 218 2.48 -14.88 8.76
N HIS A 219 1.69 -15.69 9.50
CA HIS A 219 2.14 -16.38 10.72
C HIS A 219 3.24 -17.42 10.45
N LEU A 220 3.95 -17.33 9.32
CA LEU A 220 5.09 -18.18 9.05
C LEU A 220 6.24 -17.66 9.93
N ASP A 221 6.61 -18.48 10.91
CA ASP A 221 7.83 -18.28 11.68
C ASP A 221 9.01 -17.97 10.72
N GLY A 222 9.69 -16.85 10.93
CA GLY A 222 10.91 -16.50 10.19
C GLY A 222 10.96 -15.11 9.55
N PHE A 223 9.87 -14.34 9.56
CA PHE A 223 9.92 -12.95 9.09
C PHE A 223 10.60 -12.02 10.09
N ALA A 224 11.50 -11.17 9.59
CA ALA A 224 12.14 -10.14 10.39
C ALA A 224 11.16 -8.98 10.62
N ASP A 225 11.26 -8.35 11.78
CA ASP A 225 10.52 -7.12 12.06
C ASP A 225 10.97 -6.01 11.10
N LEU A 226 10.09 -5.04 10.83
CA LEU A 226 10.44 -3.81 10.09
C LEU A 226 11.65 -3.11 10.74
N ASP A 227 12.31 -2.19 10.03
CA ASP A 227 13.33 -1.37 10.70
C ASP A 227 12.73 -0.58 11.89
N PRO A 228 13.45 -0.39 13.01
CA PRO A 228 12.98 0.33 14.21
C PRO A 228 12.38 1.74 14.01
N TRP A 229 12.74 2.41 12.92
CA TRP A 229 12.31 3.78 12.58
C TRP A 229 11.22 3.80 11.51
N VAL A 230 10.83 2.65 10.97
CA VAL A 230 9.74 2.54 9.99
C VAL A 230 8.46 2.17 10.73
N MET A 231 7.41 2.96 10.50
CA MET A 231 6.09 2.74 11.08
C MET A 231 5.00 2.78 10.00
N PRO A 232 4.14 1.76 9.90
CA PRO A 232 2.94 1.82 9.10
C PRO A 232 2.01 2.96 9.56
N LEU A 233 1.54 3.76 8.62
CA LEU A 233 0.43 4.69 8.82
C LEU A 233 -0.91 4.03 8.47
N ALA A 234 -0.88 3.04 7.57
CA ALA A 234 -1.96 2.12 7.30
C ALA A 234 -1.46 0.67 7.39
N LEU A 235 -2.23 -0.17 8.06
CA LEU A 235 -2.02 -1.60 8.17
C LEU A 235 -2.81 -2.29 7.04
N PRO A 236 -2.13 -3.04 6.16
CA PRO A 236 -2.79 -3.71 5.06
C PRO A 236 -3.46 -5.02 5.52
N GLY A 237 -4.62 -5.32 4.92
CA GLY A 237 -5.18 -6.66 4.88
C GLY A 237 -4.46 -7.55 3.87
N ARG A 238 -5.12 -8.62 3.39
CA ARG A 238 -4.49 -9.66 2.54
C ARG A 238 -3.87 -9.10 1.26
N ASP A 239 -4.53 -8.10 0.68
CA ASP A 239 -4.17 -7.50 -0.61
C ASP A 239 -4.22 -5.97 -0.53
N GLY A 240 -3.97 -5.44 0.67
CA GLY A 240 -4.04 -4.01 0.96
C GLY A 240 -2.86 -3.22 0.45
N TRP A 241 -2.92 -1.91 0.65
CA TRP A 241 -1.78 -1.03 0.46
C TRP A 241 -0.97 -0.86 1.74
N ASN A 242 0.33 -0.93 1.59
CA ASN A 242 1.28 -0.46 2.58
C ASN A 242 1.42 1.05 2.44
N ILE A 243 1.15 1.80 3.50
CA ILE A 243 1.55 3.21 3.62
C ILE A 243 2.40 3.31 4.87
N MET A 244 3.70 3.52 4.70
CA MET A 244 4.67 3.52 5.79
C MET A 244 5.45 4.82 5.84
N LEU A 245 5.78 5.28 7.04
CA LEU A 245 6.65 6.42 7.26
C LEU A 245 8.01 5.95 7.80
N ASP A 246 9.08 6.32 7.10
CA ASP A 246 10.44 6.22 7.63
C ASP A 246 10.74 7.50 8.44
N THR A 247 10.68 7.41 9.75
CA THR A 247 10.87 8.54 10.67
C THR A 247 12.34 8.99 10.80
N ARG A 248 13.28 8.25 10.20
CA ARG A 248 14.69 8.66 10.13
C ARG A 248 14.92 9.57 8.93
N LEU A 249 14.24 9.30 7.82
CA LEU A 249 14.39 10.04 6.57
C LEU A 249 13.28 11.07 6.33
N GLY A 250 12.14 10.97 7.01
CA GLY A 250 10.98 11.83 6.77
C GLY A 250 10.30 11.56 5.43
N VAL A 251 10.30 10.30 4.99
CA VAL A 251 9.74 9.88 3.69
C VAL A 251 8.64 8.84 3.89
N VAL A 252 7.63 8.90 3.02
CA VAL A 252 6.55 7.92 2.90
C VAL A 252 6.90 6.90 1.81
N ARG A 253 6.58 5.64 2.08
CA ARG A 253 6.63 4.51 1.15
C ARG A 253 5.20 4.02 0.97
N ALA A 254 4.70 4.01 -0.26
CA ALA A 254 3.35 3.58 -0.58
C ALA A 254 3.33 2.57 -1.73
N TYR A 255 2.82 1.36 -1.52
CA TYR A 255 2.75 0.29 -2.52
C TYR A 255 1.67 -0.75 -2.15
N GLY A 256 1.10 -1.44 -3.15
CA GLY A 256 0.14 -2.52 -2.93
C GLY A 256 0.86 -3.84 -2.64
N ILE A 257 0.28 -4.72 -1.81
CA ILE A 257 0.85 -6.06 -1.56
C ILE A 257 0.97 -6.87 -2.85
N ASP A 258 -0.08 -6.87 -3.68
CA ASP A 258 -0.08 -7.58 -4.97
C ASP A 258 0.75 -6.89 -6.05
N TRP A 259 1.16 -5.65 -5.78
CA TRP A 259 1.83 -4.78 -6.73
C TRP A 259 3.19 -4.44 -6.16
N SER A 260 4.12 -5.40 -6.30
CA SER A 260 5.51 -5.19 -5.96
C SER A 260 5.99 -3.85 -6.51
N PRO A 261 6.82 -3.11 -5.76
CA PRO A 261 7.35 -1.85 -6.25
C PRO A 261 7.94 -2.00 -7.66
N PRO A 262 7.79 -1.00 -8.55
CA PRO A 262 8.22 -1.14 -9.93
C PRO A 262 9.72 -1.48 -10.04
N GLU A 263 10.04 -2.56 -10.78
CA GLU A 263 11.40 -3.09 -10.87
C GLU A 263 12.40 -2.12 -11.52
N ASP A 264 11.89 -1.13 -12.26
CA ASP A 264 12.66 -0.10 -12.94
C ASP A 264 13.07 1.06 -12.03
N THR A 265 12.58 1.12 -10.79
CA THR A 265 12.96 2.15 -9.82
C THR A 265 14.39 2.00 -9.32
N VAL A 266 15.01 3.12 -8.95
CA VAL A 266 16.39 3.14 -8.43
C VAL A 266 16.45 2.40 -7.09
N GLU A 267 15.41 2.54 -6.26
CA GLU A 267 15.22 1.86 -4.99
C GLU A 267 15.21 0.34 -5.18
N TRP A 268 14.43 -0.17 -6.14
CA TRP A 268 14.44 -1.59 -6.48
C TRP A 268 15.83 -2.07 -6.89
N ARG A 269 16.45 -1.36 -7.85
CA ARG A 269 17.76 -1.72 -8.41
C ARG A 269 18.90 -1.64 -7.38
N ARG A 270 18.81 -0.74 -6.40
CA ARG A 270 19.79 -0.60 -5.29
C ARG A 270 19.78 -1.81 -4.35
N HIS A 271 18.65 -2.48 -4.20
CA HIS A 271 18.45 -3.58 -3.26
C HIS A 271 18.47 -4.96 -3.94
N GLY A 272 19.44 -5.19 -4.83
CA GLY A 272 19.60 -6.42 -5.62
C GLY A 272 20.03 -7.66 -4.84
N GLU A 273 20.11 -7.59 -3.51
CA GLU A 273 20.69 -8.63 -2.65
C GLU A 273 19.77 -9.85 -2.41
N PHE A 274 18.48 -9.81 -2.79
CA PHE A 274 17.55 -10.92 -2.50
C PHE A 274 16.34 -10.96 -3.45
N ILE A 275 16.43 -11.72 -4.53
CA ILE A 275 15.24 -12.24 -5.24
C ILE A 275 15.36 -13.75 -5.11
N ASP A 276 14.79 -14.30 -4.04
CA ASP A 276 14.61 -15.75 -3.93
C ASP A 276 13.57 -16.15 -4.98
N ASP A 277 14.07 -16.76 -6.05
CA ASP A 277 13.33 -17.10 -7.26
C ASP A 277 12.43 -18.32 -7.07
N GLU A 278 12.64 -19.11 -6.01
CA GLU A 278 12.01 -20.43 -5.91
C GLU A 278 10.57 -20.41 -5.37
N TRP A 279 10.09 -19.32 -4.73
CA TRP A 279 8.72 -19.28 -4.17
C TRP A 279 8.00 -17.93 -4.17
N GLY A 280 8.50 -16.87 -4.80
CA GLY A 280 7.81 -15.56 -4.74
C GLY A 280 7.63 -15.03 -3.31
N ARG A 281 8.45 -15.51 -2.36
CA ARG A 281 8.48 -15.06 -0.95
C ARG A 281 9.23 -13.74 -0.84
N MET A 282 8.74 -12.78 -1.59
CA MET A 282 9.37 -11.49 -1.79
C MET A 282 9.09 -10.52 -0.63
N THR A 283 8.41 -10.95 0.44
CA THR A 283 7.35 -10.14 1.07
C THR A 283 7.76 -9.13 2.16
N TRP A 284 8.90 -9.26 2.86
CA TRP A 284 9.12 -8.40 4.05
C TRP A 284 10.06 -7.19 3.85
N THR A 285 11.01 -7.24 2.92
CA THR A 285 11.90 -6.08 2.62
C THR A 285 11.42 -5.24 1.44
N GLU A 286 10.28 -5.57 0.81
CA GLU A 286 9.78 -4.83 -0.36
C GLU A 286 9.61 -3.34 -0.07
N TYR A 287 9.25 -2.99 1.17
CA TYR A 287 9.17 -1.58 1.55
C TYR A 287 10.48 -0.84 1.29
N ARG A 288 11.66 -1.48 1.45
CA ARG A 288 12.96 -0.86 1.17
C ARG A 288 13.14 -0.51 -0.32
N ARG A 289 12.46 -1.25 -1.19
CA ARG A 289 12.42 -1.06 -2.65
C ARG A 289 11.32 -0.13 -3.11
N ALA A 290 10.36 0.19 -2.25
CA ALA A 290 9.32 1.15 -2.57
C ALA A 290 9.91 2.56 -2.80
N PRO A 291 9.40 3.31 -3.78
CA PRO A 291 9.78 4.69 -4.01
C PRO A 291 9.73 5.54 -2.75
N LEU A 292 10.71 6.44 -2.61
CA LEU A 292 10.82 7.33 -1.48
C LEU A 292 10.26 8.72 -1.78
N VAL A 293 9.15 9.08 -1.16
CA VAL A 293 8.54 10.41 -1.32
C VAL A 293 8.65 11.17 0.00
N PRO A 294 9.26 12.37 0.07
CA PRO A 294 9.24 13.19 1.28
C PRO A 294 7.82 13.36 1.82
N ALA A 295 7.61 13.15 3.13
CA ALA A 295 6.27 13.22 3.72
C ALA A 295 5.64 14.61 3.52
N ALA A 296 6.46 15.66 3.59
CA ALA A 296 6.08 17.05 3.31
C ALA A 296 5.70 17.32 1.84
N GLN A 297 5.92 16.37 0.94
CA GLN A 297 5.44 16.39 -0.45
C GLN A 297 4.24 15.46 -0.62
N TYR A 298 4.36 14.23 -0.11
CA TYR A 298 3.35 13.17 -0.23
C TYR A 298 1.96 13.61 0.26
N PHE A 299 1.87 14.14 1.48
CA PHE A 299 0.56 14.49 2.05
C PHE A 299 -0.09 15.69 1.36
N PRO A 300 0.61 16.80 1.08
CA PRO A 300 0.03 17.89 0.30
C PRO A 300 -0.52 17.45 -1.05
N GLU A 301 0.21 16.60 -1.79
CA GLU A 301 -0.27 16.10 -3.09
C GLU A 301 -1.56 15.29 -2.95
N ILE A 302 -1.68 14.43 -1.94
CA ILE A 302 -2.92 13.67 -1.67
C ILE A 302 -4.06 14.59 -1.20
N ILE A 303 -3.78 15.54 -0.31
CA ILE A 303 -4.74 16.53 0.17
C ILE A 303 -5.29 17.35 -1.00
N ASP A 304 -4.42 17.84 -1.88
CA ASP A 304 -4.80 18.60 -3.06
C ASP A 304 -5.59 17.74 -4.06
N ALA A 305 -5.24 16.46 -4.21
CA ALA A 305 -5.98 15.54 -5.08
C ALA A 305 -7.42 15.34 -4.58
N TYR A 306 -7.62 15.11 -3.28
CA TYR A 306 -8.97 15.01 -2.69
C TYR A 306 -9.73 16.33 -2.75
N ARG A 307 -9.06 17.45 -2.41
CA ARG A 307 -9.68 18.79 -2.41
C ARG A 307 -10.13 19.21 -3.81
N SER A 308 -9.36 18.89 -4.85
CA SER A 308 -9.69 19.17 -6.24
C SER A 308 -10.66 18.15 -6.88
N LEU A 309 -10.99 17.07 -6.16
CA LEU A 309 -11.71 15.91 -6.68
C LEU A 309 -11.00 15.23 -7.86
N ALA A 310 -9.69 15.48 -8.03
CA ALA A 310 -8.83 14.60 -8.84
C ALA A 310 -8.73 13.21 -8.21
N ARG A 311 -9.10 13.10 -6.93
CA ARG A 311 -9.33 11.85 -6.24
C ARG A 311 -10.63 11.89 -5.43
N LEU A 312 -11.38 10.79 -5.44
CA LEU A 312 -12.58 10.57 -4.64
C LEU A 312 -12.28 9.63 -3.47
N PRO A 313 -12.88 9.87 -2.29
CA PRO A 313 -12.73 8.97 -1.14
C PRO A 313 -13.65 7.75 -1.32
N LEU A 314 -13.24 6.85 -2.21
CA LEU A 314 -13.85 5.54 -2.45
C LEU A 314 -12.85 4.46 -2.06
N ILE A 315 -13.38 3.33 -1.56
CA ILE A 315 -12.63 2.17 -1.04
C ILE A 315 -11.60 1.69 -2.06
N GLU A 316 -12.07 1.39 -3.27
CA GLU A 316 -11.19 0.88 -4.31
C GLU A 316 -10.27 1.99 -4.79
N ALA A 317 -8.97 1.79 -4.57
CA ALA A 317 -7.90 2.68 -5.01
C ALA A 317 -8.01 3.08 -6.49
N TYR A 318 -8.47 2.15 -7.33
CA TYR A 318 -8.70 2.37 -8.76
C TYR A 318 -9.93 3.24 -9.04
N LEU A 319 -10.95 3.17 -8.17
CA LEU A 319 -12.13 4.01 -8.25
C LEU A 319 -11.92 5.39 -7.62
N SER A 320 -10.89 5.53 -6.78
CA SER A 320 -10.53 6.82 -6.23
C SER A 320 -10.08 7.79 -7.33
N ASP A 321 -9.52 7.33 -8.46
CA ASP A 321 -9.16 8.21 -9.58
C ASP A 321 -10.29 8.25 -10.63
N PRO A 322 -11.04 9.37 -10.76
CA PRO A 322 -12.14 9.49 -11.73
C PRO A 322 -11.66 9.50 -13.20
N MET A 323 -10.36 9.60 -13.44
CA MET A 323 -9.76 9.58 -14.77
C MET A 323 -9.17 8.22 -15.11
N TYR A 324 -8.96 7.35 -14.12
CA TYR A 324 -8.55 5.97 -14.33
C TYR A 324 -9.69 5.18 -14.95
N LYS A 325 -9.49 4.77 -16.21
CA LYS A 325 -10.40 3.85 -16.90
C LYS A 325 -9.88 2.44 -16.74
N ARG A 326 -10.36 1.73 -15.72
CA ARG A 326 -10.11 0.30 -15.59
C ARG A 326 -10.67 -0.41 -16.84
N GLU A 327 -9.79 -1.11 -17.54
CA GLU A 327 -10.22 -2.05 -18.57
C GLU A 327 -10.66 -3.33 -17.86
N TYR A 328 -11.93 -3.68 -18.01
CA TYR A 328 -12.45 -4.94 -17.49
C TYR A 328 -12.37 -6.00 -18.57
N PRO A 329 -12.00 -7.25 -18.22
CA PRO A 329 -12.17 -8.40 -19.10
C PRO A 329 -13.59 -8.45 -19.68
N ALA A 330 -13.74 -8.97 -20.90
CA ALA A 330 -15.04 -9.00 -21.58
C ALA A 330 -16.10 -9.85 -20.87
N ASP A 331 -15.65 -10.78 -20.02
CA ASP A 331 -16.42 -11.68 -19.17
C ASP A 331 -16.63 -11.14 -17.74
N TYR A 332 -16.08 -9.98 -17.40
CA TYR A 332 -16.30 -9.38 -16.09
C TYR A 332 -17.77 -9.00 -15.92
N PRO A 333 -18.40 -9.30 -14.76
CA PRO A 333 -19.83 -9.05 -14.57
C PRO A 333 -20.18 -7.58 -14.78
N ARG A 334 -21.13 -7.30 -15.68
CA ARG A 334 -21.42 -5.91 -16.08
C ARG A 334 -22.01 -5.10 -14.94
N TRP A 335 -22.76 -5.75 -14.06
CA TRP A 335 -23.35 -5.10 -12.89
C TRP A 335 -22.30 -4.51 -11.95
N ILE A 336 -21.13 -5.16 -11.79
CA ILE A 336 -20.01 -4.63 -11.00
C ILE A 336 -19.48 -3.34 -11.66
N VAL A 337 -19.18 -3.40 -12.95
CA VAL A 337 -18.67 -2.24 -13.71
C VAL A 337 -19.64 -1.05 -13.63
N ASN A 338 -20.94 -1.32 -13.74
CA ASN A 338 -21.99 -0.30 -13.65
C ASN A 338 -22.15 0.26 -12.23
N GLN A 339 -21.97 -0.57 -11.21
CA GLN A 339 -21.98 -0.15 -9.81
C GLN A 339 -20.81 0.79 -9.53
N GLU A 340 -19.59 0.36 -9.86
CA GLU A 340 -18.34 1.11 -9.64
C GLU A 340 -18.37 2.49 -10.32
N ARG A 341 -18.75 2.53 -11.60
CA ARG A 341 -18.94 3.81 -12.34
C ARG A 341 -20.06 4.65 -11.74
N GLY A 342 -21.16 4.02 -11.34
CA GLY A 342 -22.27 4.69 -10.70
C GLY A 342 -21.86 5.39 -9.40
N LEU A 343 -21.00 4.74 -8.59
CA LEU A 343 -20.45 5.31 -7.36
C LEU A 343 -19.55 6.50 -7.67
N GLN A 344 -18.60 6.38 -8.62
CA GLN A 344 -17.72 7.48 -9.02
C GLN A 344 -18.51 8.69 -9.54
N ASP A 345 -19.36 8.49 -10.55
CA ASP A 345 -20.12 9.56 -11.19
C ASP A 345 -21.11 10.20 -10.21
N GLY A 346 -21.77 9.36 -9.40
CA GLY A 346 -22.73 9.81 -8.39
C GLY A 346 -22.06 10.66 -7.30
N LEU A 347 -20.92 10.21 -6.79
CA LEU A 347 -20.17 10.93 -5.75
C LEU A 347 -19.62 12.26 -6.27
N LEU A 348 -18.96 12.25 -7.44
CA LEU A 348 -18.43 13.45 -8.08
C LEU A 348 -19.53 14.47 -8.40
N GLY A 349 -20.66 14.01 -8.93
CA GLY A 349 -21.83 14.84 -9.20
C GLY A 349 -22.35 15.50 -7.92
N LEU A 350 -22.52 14.72 -6.85
CA LEU A 350 -23.03 15.23 -5.57
C LEU A 350 -22.08 16.22 -4.90
N TYR A 351 -20.76 16.05 -5.00
CA TYR A 351 -19.81 17.05 -4.51
C TYR A 351 -20.04 18.40 -5.19
N ARG A 352 -20.12 18.40 -6.53
CA ARG A 352 -20.36 19.62 -7.33
C ARG A 352 -21.73 20.24 -7.03
N GLU A 353 -22.78 19.43 -7.01
CA GLU A 353 -24.14 19.89 -6.70
C GLU A 353 -24.26 20.48 -5.30
N SER A 354 -23.48 19.97 -4.35
CA SER A 354 -23.45 20.44 -2.96
C SER A 354 -22.48 21.60 -2.74
N GLY A 355 -21.87 22.13 -3.80
CA GLY A 355 -21.05 23.33 -3.77
C GLY A 355 -19.60 23.11 -3.34
N TRP A 356 -19.07 21.89 -3.41
CA TRP A 356 -17.67 21.65 -3.08
C TRP A 356 -16.70 22.38 -4.05
N PRO A 357 -15.62 23.01 -3.56
CA PRO A 357 -15.26 23.20 -2.14
C PRO A 357 -15.81 24.50 -1.51
N ASP A 358 -16.22 25.49 -2.31
CA ASP A 358 -16.42 26.88 -1.83
C ASP A 358 -17.78 27.12 -1.14
N GLU A 359 -18.85 26.54 -1.65
CA GLU A 359 -20.24 26.69 -1.15
C GLU A 359 -20.73 25.39 -0.50
N TRP A 360 -19.83 24.69 0.19
CA TRP A 360 -20.03 23.32 0.62
C TRP A 360 -21.18 23.14 1.63
N ARG A 361 -22.16 22.30 1.25
CA ARG A 361 -23.32 21.93 2.07
C ARG A 361 -23.22 20.48 2.57
N ARG A 362 -22.32 20.25 3.53
CA ARG A 362 -22.03 18.90 4.09
C ARG A 362 -23.27 18.09 4.46
N ALA A 363 -24.20 18.67 5.24
CA ALA A 363 -25.37 17.94 5.73
C ALA A 363 -26.32 17.51 4.59
N GLU A 364 -26.46 18.35 3.56
CA GLU A 364 -27.22 18.02 2.34
C GLU A 364 -26.51 16.90 1.58
N PHE A 365 -25.20 17.01 1.39
CA PHE A 365 -24.39 16.00 0.73
C PHE A 365 -24.50 14.63 1.39
N VAL A 366 -24.25 14.52 2.70
CA VAL A 366 -24.29 13.24 3.43
C VAL A 366 -25.65 12.55 3.25
N THR A 367 -26.73 13.32 3.36
CA THR A 367 -28.10 12.81 3.17
C THR A 367 -28.32 12.30 1.75
N LYS A 368 -27.91 13.08 0.74
CA LYS A 368 -28.05 12.70 -0.68
C LYS A 368 -27.15 11.52 -1.05
N TRP A 369 -25.94 11.45 -0.53
CA TRP A 369 -24.99 10.38 -0.84
C TRP A 369 -25.49 9.05 -0.32
N ALA A 370 -25.99 8.98 0.92
CA ALA A 370 -26.58 7.76 1.46
C ALA A 370 -27.76 7.26 0.60
N ALA A 371 -28.63 8.16 0.13
CA ALA A 371 -29.73 7.80 -0.76
C ALA A 371 -29.24 7.34 -2.14
N LYS A 372 -28.25 8.04 -2.71
CA LYS A 372 -27.70 7.74 -4.04
C LYS A 372 -26.95 6.41 -4.07
N ARG A 373 -26.14 6.13 -3.05
CA ARG A 373 -25.44 4.86 -2.89
C ARG A 373 -26.42 3.70 -2.84
N LYS A 374 -27.45 3.82 -2.01
CA LYS A 374 -28.51 2.80 -1.93
C LYS A 374 -29.18 2.55 -3.29
N GLU A 375 -29.50 3.60 -4.04
CA GLU A 375 -30.05 3.48 -5.40
C GLU A 375 -29.10 2.71 -6.34
N ILE A 376 -27.80 3.00 -6.28
CA ILE A 376 -26.78 2.33 -7.10
C ILE A 376 -26.68 0.84 -6.72
N ASP A 377 -26.67 0.53 -5.42
CA ASP A 377 -26.58 -0.85 -4.92
C ASP A 377 -27.85 -1.66 -5.18
N ASP A 378 -29.03 -1.04 -5.10
CA ASP A 378 -30.31 -1.65 -5.48
C ASP A 378 -30.28 -2.04 -6.97
N ARG A 379 -29.84 -1.12 -7.85
CA ARG A 379 -29.71 -1.38 -9.29
C ARG A 379 -28.69 -2.48 -9.59
N ALA A 380 -27.53 -2.45 -8.94
CA ALA A 380 -26.49 -3.47 -9.11
C ALA A 380 -27.01 -4.87 -8.74
N ARG A 381 -27.80 -4.99 -7.66
CA ARG A 381 -28.45 -6.25 -7.27
C ARG A 381 -29.49 -6.73 -8.29
N GLU A 382 -30.28 -5.83 -8.85
CA GLU A 382 -31.23 -6.19 -9.92
C GLU A 382 -30.51 -6.68 -11.18
N GLU A 383 -29.44 -6.01 -11.59
CA GLU A 383 -28.61 -6.43 -12.73
C GLU A 383 -27.95 -7.79 -12.48
N MET A 384 -27.38 -8.00 -11.29
CA MET A 384 -26.81 -9.29 -10.88
C MET A 384 -27.84 -10.43 -10.99
N GLN A 385 -29.07 -10.23 -10.51
CA GLN A 385 -30.13 -11.24 -10.60
C GLN A 385 -30.53 -11.56 -12.05
N ASN A 386 -30.42 -10.61 -12.97
CA ASN A 386 -30.72 -10.81 -14.39
C ASN A 386 -29.59 -11.50 -15.17
N GLU A 387 -28.36 -11.46 -14.66
CA GLU A 387 -27.20 -12.14 -15.27
C GLU A 387 -27.01 -13.58 -14.77
N LEU A 388 -27.65 -13.96 -13.66
CA LEU A 388 -27.63 -15.33 -13.17
C LEU A 388 -28.52 -16.24 -14.04
N PRO A 389 -28.00 -17.38 -14.52
CA PRO A 389 -28.68 -18.28 -15.46
C PRO A 389 -29.88 -19.04 -14.90
#